data_AF-A0A2H3AIT5-F1
#
_entry.id   AF-A0A2H3AIT5-F1
#
_cell.length_a   1.000
_cell.length_b   1.000
_cell.length_c   1.000
_cell.angle_alpha   90.00
_cell.angle_beta   90.00
_cell.angle_gamma   90.00
#
_symmetry.space_group_name_H-M   'P 1'
#
loop_
_entity.id
_entity.type
_entity.pdbx_description
1 polymer ?
#
loop_
_entity_poly.entity_id
_entity_poly.type
_entity_poly.pdbx_seq_one_letter_code
_entity_poly.pdbx_strand_id
1 'polypeptide(L)'
;MTYHLPVLAGHCNVHPHLASCRLLMEEPNMGMDSEIRTFEKATNLLHLTTSGLAPSTMVVHPYEHLTAFKDTRGVITVKNIERILISISMAMDMEMLEMQHFRMMVVDAVTVPTLERLFVEPGFVSWTDFTDTDLEPDTLFLVLSLLLRSQCQSTLREIGFRNVRLTAHIIDVLQLCPALDKIQFTFQYWQKFLDADFGALLRELRWTNADRSLACAPTLMLVMLRIGYSRIPTILSFF
;
A
#
# COMPACT_ATOMS: atom_id res chain seq x y z
N MET A 1 -2.47 21.41 -18.02
CA MET A 1 -3.80 21.86 -18.50
C MET A 1 -4.81 21.37 -17.47
N THR A 2 -5.63 22.23 -16.86
CA THR A 2 -6.61 21.76 -15.86
C THR A 2 -7.79 21.16 -16.60
N TYR A 3 -7.89 19.83 -16.66
CA TYR A 3 -9.13 19.19 -17.10
C TYR A 3 -10.16 19.43 -16.00
N HIS A 4 -10.97 20.47 -16.19
CA HIS A 4 -12.20 20.62 -15.45
C HIS A 4 -13.15 19.53 -15.92
N LEU A 5 -13.18 18.39 -15.22
CA LEU A 5 -14.30 17.46 -15.32
C LEU A 5 -15.55 18.23 -14.86
N PRO A 6 -16.43 18.67 -15.78
CA PRO A 6 -17.52 19.59 -15.43
C PRO A 6 -18.46 18.96 -14.40
N VAL A 7 -18.53 17.62 -14.40
CA VAL A 7 -19.30 16.81 -13.46
C VAL A 7 -18.77 16.96 -12.04
N LEU A 8 -17.45 16.83 -11.79
CA LEU A 8 -16.91 16.96 -10.43
C LEU A 8 -16.97 18.41 -9.93
N ALA A 9 -16.68 19.38 -10.80
CA ALA A 9 -16.77 20.80 -10.47
C ALA A 9 -18.20 21.24 -10.10
N GLY A 10 -19.22 20.69 -10.78
CA GLY A 10 -20.64 20.92 -10.45
C GLY A 10 -21.09 20.29 -9.14
N HIS A 11 -20.32 19.33 -8.61
CA HIS A 11 -20.62 18.63 -7.36
C HIS A 11 -19.79 19.11 -6.15
N CYS A 12 -18.90 20.09 -6.31
CA CYS A 12 -18.04 20.62 -5.25
C CYS A 12 -18.77 21.06 -3.97
N ASN A 13 -20.08 21.36 -4.06
CA ASN A 13 -20.92 21.80 -2.92
C ASN A 13 -22.17 20.93 -2.71
N VAL A 14 -22.34 19.82 -3.42
CA VAL A 14 -23.65 19.15 -3.52
C VAL A 14 -23.81 17.97 -2.55
N HIS A 15 -22.71 17.43 -2.04
CA HIS A 15 -22.74 16.18 -1.27
C HIS A 15 -22.08 16.33 0.12
N PRO A 16 -22.71 17.05 1.07
CA PRO A 16 -22.15 17.24 2.41
C PRO A 16 -22.01 15.92 3.18
N HIS A 17 -22.72 14.85 2.80
CA HIS A 17 -22.64 13.55 3.47
C HIS A 17 -21.79 12.52 2.70
N LEU A 18 -21.00 12.95 1.72
CA LEU A 18 -20.17 12.04 0.93
C LEU A 18 -19.02 11.50 1.78
N ALA A 19 -19.12 10.26 2.22
CA ALA A 19 -18.08 9.59 3.01
C ALA A 19 -17.05 8.83 2.17
N SER A 20 -17.37 8.48 0.92
CA SER A 20 -16.50 7.70 0.05
C SER A 20 -16.58 8.15 -1.41
N CYS A 21 -15.43 8.18 -2.08
CA CYS A 21 -15.31 8.53 -3.48
C CYS A 21 -14.36 7.57 -4.19
N ARG A 22 -14.79 7.07 -5.35
CA ARG A 22 -13.96 6.30 -6.27
C ARG A 22 -13.84 7.04 -7.58
N LEU A 23 -12.62 7.39 -7.94
CA LEU A 23 -12.27 7.98 -9.23
C LEU A 23 -11.71 6.89 -10.13
N LEU A 24 -12.49 6.53 -11.14
CA LEU A 24 -12.07 5.68 -12.24
C LEU A 24 -12.05 6.55 -13.49
N MET A 25 -10.87 6.73 -14.06
CA MET A 25 -10.70 7.45 -15.31
C MET A 25 -9.90 6.61 -16.27
N GLU A 26 -10.24 6.65 -17.54
CA GLU A 26 -9.39 6.13 -18.61
C GLU A 26 -8.82 7.35 -19.33
N GLU A 27 -7.69 7.85 -18.84
CA GLU A 27 -7.04 8.98 -19.51
C GLU A 27 -6.31 8.46 -20.77
N PRO A 28 -6.51 9.07 -21.95
CA PRO A 28 -5.67 8.78 -23.09
C PRO A 28 -4.22 9.09 -22.69
N ASN A 29 -3.26 8.25 -23.12
CA ASN A 29 -1.81 8.38 -22.90
C ASN A 29 -1.20 9.65 -23.55
N MET A 30 -1.84 10.81 -23.38
CA MET A 30 -1.34 12.11 -23.80
C MET A 30 -0.66 12.72 -22.58
N GLY A 31 0.67 12.83 -22.63
CA GLY A 31 1.55 13.29 -21.55
C GLY A 31 1.35 14.74 -21.12
N MET A 32 0.13 15.13 -20.79
CA MET A 32 -0.24 16.44 -20.27
C MET A 32 -0.37 16.33 -18.75
N ASP A 33 0.34 17.21 -18.03
CA ASP A 33 0.12 17.41 -16.60
C ASP A 33 -1.31 17.91 -16.38
N SER A 34 -2.07 17.12 -15.62
CA SER A 34 -3.48 17.35 -15.35
C SER A 34 -3.71 17.42 -13.84
N GLU A 35 -4.46 18.40 -13.37
CA GLU A 35 -4.90 18.45 -11.98
C GLU A 35 -6.41 18.27 -11.93
N ILE A 36 -6.86 17.26 -11.19
CA ILE A 36 -8.26 17.01 -10.90
C ILE A 36 -8.51 17.49 -9.48
N ARG A 37 -9.25 18.60 -9.37
CA ARG A 37 -9.77 19.04 -8.08
C ARG A 37 -11.06 18.28 -7.84
N THR A 38 -11.12 17.56 -6.72
CA THR A 38 -12.32 16.81 -6.34
C THR A 38 -13.25 17.74 -5.58
N PHE A 39 -13.38 17.54 -4.28
CA PHE A 39 -14.29 18.27 -3.42
C PHE A 39 -13.48 19.17 -2.50
N GLU A 40 -13.37 20.46 -2.85
CA GLU A 40 -12.71 21.45 -2.01
C GLU A 40 -13.43 21.65 -0.66
N LYS A 41 -14.72 21.27 -0.58
CA LYS A 41 -15.56 21.42 0.62
C LYS A 41 -16.24 20.15 1.14
N ALA A 42 -16.01 18.97 0.54
CA ALA A 42 -16.52 17.74 1.13
C ALA A 42 -15.58 17.29 2.26
N THR A 43 -15.63 18.02 3.37
CA THR A 43 -14.84 17.75 4.59
C THR A 43 -15.16 16.40 5.23
N ASN A 44 -16.29 15.79 4.85
CA ASN A 44 -16.73 14.50 5.35
C ASN A 44 -16.25 13.32 4.49
N LEU A 45 -15.40 13.55 3.47
CA LEU A 45 -14.83 12.46 2.69
C LEU A 45 -13.80 11.73 3.56
N LEU A 46 -14.08 10.46 3.86
CA LEU A 46 -13.22 9.60 4.66
C LEU A 46 -12.42 8.62 3.81
N HIS A 47 -12.98 8.20 2.67
CA HIS A 47 -12.38 7.20 1.81
C HIS A 47 -12.17 7.73 0.39
N LEU A 48 -10.94 7.60 -0.12
CA LEU A 48 -10.60 7.97 -1.49
C LEU A 48 -9.89 6.83 -2.21
N THR A 49 -10.43 6.43 -3.37
CA THR A 49 -9.79 5.48 -4.27
C THR A 49 -9.55 6.10 -5.64
N THR A 50 -8.31 6.07 -6.13
CA THR A 50 -7.93 6.55 -7.47
C THR A 50 -7.46 5.40 -8.35
N SER A 51 -7.94 5.35 -9.60
CA SER A 51 -7.64 4.29 -10.55
C SER A 51 -7.69 4.78 -12.00
N GLY A 52 -6.78 4.27 -12.84
CA GLY A 52 -6.73 4.55 -14.30
C GLY A 52 -6.28 5.96 -14.71
N LEU A 53 -5.93 6.81 -13.75
CA LEU A 53 -5.34 8.12 -13.98
C LEU A 53 -3.97 8.00 -14.67
N ALA A 54 -3.65 8.96 -15.55
CA ALA A 54 -2.33 9.04 -16.15
C ALA A 54 -1.25 9.37 -15.10
N PRO A 55 0.03 9.09 -15.38
CA PRO A 55 1.09 9.21 -14.37
C PRO A 55 1.32 10.64 -13.86
N SER A 56 1.12 11.61 -14.73
CA SER A 56 1.25 13.05 -14.46
C SER A 56 0.00 13.65 -13.81
N THR A 57 -1.10 12.92 -13.73
CA THR A 57 -2.36 13.47 -13.22
C THR A 57 -2.38 13.53 -11.70
N MET A 58 -2.64 14.69 -11.11
CA MET A 58 -2.73 14.87 -9.66
C MET A 58 -4.18 15.00 -9.23
N VAL A 59 -4.57 14.27 -8.19
CA VAL A 59 -5.86 14.48 -7.51
C VAL A 59 -5.63 15.42 -6.34
N VAL A 60 -6.23 16.61 -6.39
CA VAL A 60 -6.13 17.61 -5.34
C VAL A 60 -7.38 17.51 -4.46
N HIS A 61 -7.17 17.15 -3.19
CA HIS A 61 -8.20 16.91 -2.18
C HIS A 61 -7.69 17.34 -0.78
N PRO A 62 -8.54 17.73 0.17
CA PRO A 62 -8.15 17.86 1.58
C PRO A 62 -7.98 16.46 2.22
N TYR A 63 -6.76 15.96 2.33
CA TYR A 63 -6.49 14.60 2.84
C TYR A 63 -6.62 14.47 4.36
N GLU A 64 -6.68 15.58 5.09
CA GLU A 64 -6.62 15.66 6.56
C GLU A 64 -7.69 14.83 7.30
N HIS A 65 -8.82 14.54 6.64
CA HIS A 65 -9.93 13.77 7.21
C HIS A 65 -10.03 12.34 6.69
N LEU A 66 -9.11 11.91 5.82
CA LEU A 66 -9.17 10.56 5.27
C LEU A 66 -8.79 9.52 6.31
N THR A 67 -9.60 8.48 6.41
CA THR A 67 -9.31 7.26 7.16
C THR A 67 -8.82 6.14 6.24
N ALA A 68 -9.12 6.21 4.94
CA ALA A 68 -8.62 5.26 3.96
C ALA A 68 -8.24 5.91 2.62
N PHE A 69 -7.04 5.60 2.16
CA PHE A 69 -6.55 6.01 0.85
C PHE A 69 -6.04 4.81 0.04
N LYS A 70 -6.48 4.74 -1.22
CA LYS A 70 -6.07 3.72 -2.18
C LYS A 70 -5.72 4.35 -3.51
N ASP A 71 -4.50 4.11 -3.99
CA ASP A 71 -4.08 4.50 -5.33
C ASP A 71 -3.61 3.29 -6.12
N THR A 72 -4.36 2.96 -7.17
CA THR A 72 -4.08 1.81 -8.04
C THR A 72 -3.53 2.23 -9.41
N ARG A 73 -2.90 3.41 -9.48
CA ARG A 73 -2.18 3.79 -10.69
C ARG A 73 -0.97 2.91 -10.89
N GLY A 74 -0.81 2.52 -12.14
CA GLY A 74 0.30 1.69 -12.56
C GLY A 74 1.59 2.43 -12.87
N VAL A 75 1.55 3.73 -13.15
CA VAL A 75 2.74 4.61 -13.15
C VAL A 75 2.30 5.94 -12.57
N ILE A 76 3.12 6.56 -11.74
CA ILE A 76 2.90 7.90 -11.20
C ILE A 76 4.24 8.65 -11.17
N THR A 77 4.22 9.95 -11.47
CA THR A 77 5.42 10.79 -11.39
C THR A 77 5.87 10.96 -9.95
N VAL A 78 7.19 11.03 -9.72
CA VAL A 78 7.78 11.24 -8.37
C VAL A 78 7.17 12.44 -7.67
N LYS A 79 7.02 13.56 -8.39
CA LYS A 79 6.37 14.79 -7.91
C LYS A 79 4.95 14.56 -7.39
N ASN A 80 4.15 13.73 -8.06
CA ASN A 80 2.78 13.44 -7.62
C ASN A 80 2.76 12.48 -6.44
N ILE A 81 3.67 11.50 -6.38
CA ILE A 81 3.84 10.66 -5.17
C ILE A 81 4.16 11.55 -3.98
N GLU A 82 5.14 12.46 -4.09
CA GLU A 82 5.53 13.39 -3.02
C GLU A 82 4.35 14.20 -2.52
N ARG A 83 3.57 14.79 -3.42
CA ARG A 83 2.40 15.57 -3.04
C ARG A 83 1.34 14.74 -2.33
N ILE A 84 1.06 13.53 -2.81
CA ILE A 84 0.09 12.61 -2.20
C ILE A 84 0.55 12.24 -0.80
N LEU A 85 1.82 11.85 -0.67
CA LEU A 85 2.42 11.40 0.58
C LEU A 85 2.51 12.53 1.62
N ILE A 86 2.88 13.75 1.22
CA ILE A 86 2.79 14.94 2.07
C ILE A 86 1.33 15.16 2.52
N SER A 87 0.37 15.05 1.60
CA SER A 87 -1.03 15.27 1.97
C SER A 87 -1.54 14.19 2.94
N ILE A 88 -1.17 12.93 2.74
CA ILE A 88 -1.51 11.82 3.63
C ILE A 88 -0.89 12.00 5.02
N SER A 89 0.31 12.60 5.13
CA SER A 89 0.91 12.88 6.44
C SER A 89 0.10 13.85 7.31
N MET A 90 -0.84 14.60 6.71
CA MET A 90 -1.77 15.46 7.42
C MET A 90 -3.02 14.70 7.92
N ALA A 91 -3.24 13.46 7.47
CA ALA A 91 -4.37 12.62 7.83
C ALA A 91 -4.09 11.89 9.15
N MET A 92 -4.53 12.48 10.26
CA MET A 92 -4.22 11.99 11.61
C MET A 92 -4.94 10.69 11.97
N ASP A 93 -6.04 10.38 11.27
CA ASP A 93 -6.90 9.22 11.51
C ASP A 93 -6.80 8.18 10.37
N MET A 94 -5.71 8.21 9.59
CA MET A 94 -5.50 7.27 8.48
C MET A 94 -5.30 5.85 9.01
N GLU A 95 -6.27 4.99 8.77
CA GLU A 95 -6.27 3.57 9.17
C GLU A 95 -5.78 2.66 8.03
N MET A 96 -6.07 3.01 6.77
CA MET A 96 -5.73 2.18 5.61
C MET A 96 -4.98 2.95 4.54
N LEU A 97 -3.78 2.47 4.20
CA LEU A 97 -2.97 2.97 3.10
C LEU A 97 -2.65 1.86 2.11
N GLU A 98 -3.12 2.01 0.87
CA GLU A 98 -2.79 1.13 -0.25
C GLU A 98 -2.21 1.95 -1.40
N MET A 99 -0.95 1.69 -1.75
CA MET A 99 -0.29 2.38 -2.84
C MET A 99 0.49 1.39 -3.71
N GLN A 100 0.21 1.45 -5.00
CA GLN A 100 1.12 0.96 -6.03
C GLN A 100 2.23 2.01 -6.14
N HIS A 101 3.53 1.63 -6.16
CA HIS A 101 4.71 2.53 -6.19
C HIS A 101 5.26 3.05 -4.85
N PHE A 102 5.78 2.15 -4.02
CA PHE A 102 6.75 2.54 -2.98
C PHE A 102 8.10 2.88 -3.64
N ARG A 103 8.53 4.15 -3.60
CA ARG A 103 9.86 4.59 -4.04
C ARG A 103 10.67 5.20 -2.90
N MET A 104 11.97 4.94 -2.92
CA MET A 104 12.93 5.22 -1.84
C MET A 104 12.85 6.65 -1.29
N MET A 105 12.90 7.65 -2.18
CA MET A 105 13.02 9.06 -1.77
C MET A 105 11.76 9.66 -1.14
N VAL A 106 10.58 9.03 -1.29
CA VAL A 106 9.31 9.67 -0.91
C VAL A 106 8.72 9.10 0.38
N VAL A 107 8.96 7.82 0.64
CA VAL A 107 8.48 7.15 1.86
C VAL A 107 9.16 7.73 3.11
N ASP A 108 10.41 8.18 2.97
CA ASP A 108 11.18 8.86 4.02
C ASP A 108 10.61 10.22 4.47
N ALA A 109 9.56 10.73 3.82
CA ALA A 109 8.91 11.99 4.19
C ALA A 109 7.64 11.80 5.03
N VAL A 110 7.09 10.59 5.13
CA VAL A 110 5.71 10.38 5.62
C VAL A 110 5.64 9.75 7.00
N THR A 111 4.68 10.18 7.80
CA THR A 111 4.36 9.62 9.12
C THR A 111 2.85 9.35 9.15
N VAL A 112 2.46 8.11 9.46
CA VAL A 112 1.05 7.68 9.53
C VAL A 112 0.81 6.92 10.85
N PRO A 113 0.57 7.61 11.97
CA PRO A 113 0.67 7.00 13.30
C PRO A 113 -0.46 6.02 13.64
N THR A 114 -1.64 6.19 13.03
CA THR A 114 -2.83 5.35 13.26
C THR A 114 -2.97 4.22 12.25
N LEU A 115 -1.93 3.96 11.44
CA LEU A 115 -2.01 2.98 10.36
C LEU A 115 -2.35 1.59 10.92
N GLU A 116 -3.47 1.02 10.48
CA GLU A 116 -3.91 -0.33 10.82
C GLU A 116 -3.63 -1.31 9.68
N ARG A 117 -3.69 -0.85 8.43
CA ARG A 117 -3.56 -1.70 7.24
C ARG A 117 -2.67 -1.06 6.19
N LEU A 118 -1.60 -1.77 5.82
CA LEU A 118 -0.64 -1.36 4.80
C LEU A 118 -0.62 -2.35 3.64
N PHE A 119 -0.87 -1.89 2.42
CA PHE A 119 -0.73 -2.71 1.21
C PHE A 119 0.27 -2.08 0.25
N VAL A 120 1.28 -2.88 -0.10
CA VAL A 120 2.42 -2.50 -0.94
C VAL A 120 2.39 -3.36 -2.19
N GLU A 121 2.32 -2.71 -3.35
CA GLU A 121 2.33 -3.38 -4.65
C GLU A 121 3.37 -2.74 -5.60
N PRO A 122 3.91 -3.51 -6.58
CA PRO A 122 4.75 -2.96 -7.62
C PRO A 122 4.01 -1.89 -8.41
N GLY A 123 4.80 -0.96 -8.92
CA GLY A 123 4.37 -0.19 -10.06
C GLY A 123 4.15 -1.04 -11.30
N PHE A 124 3.11 -0.73 -12.06
CA PHE A 124 2.85 -1.34 -13.36
C PHE A 124 3.81 -0.77 -14.42
N VAL A 125 4.85 -1.52 -14.78
CA VAL A 125 5.54 -1.28 -16.05
C VAL A 125 4.77 -2.02 -17.14
N SER A 126 4.66 -1.42 -18.32
CA SER A 126 3.71 -1.79 -19.38
C SER A 126 3.61 -3.30 -19.68
N TRP A 127 2.45 -3.72 -20.22
CA TRP A 127 2.16 -5.09 -20.66
C TRP A 127 3.16 -5.67 -21.69
N THR A 128 4.15 -4.91 -22.16
CA THR A 128 5.16 -5.39 -23.12
C THR A 128 6.49 -5.78 -22.48
N ASP A 129 6.75 -5.40 -21.23
CA ASP A 129 7.99 -5.73 -20.50
C ASP A 129 7.70 -6.75 -19.38
N PHE A 130 7.44 -7.99 -19.78
CA PHE A 130 7.29 -9.13 -18.86
C PHE A 130 8.63 -9.64 -18.29
N THR A 131 9.74 -8.92 -18.53
CA THR A 131 11.05 -9.27 -17.99
C THR A 131 11.29 -8.48 -16.70
N ASP A 132 11.15 -9.16 -15.57
CA ASP A 132 11.74 -8.79 -14.28
C ASP A 132 11.56 -7.32 -13.86
N THR A 133 10.33 -6.83 -13.78
CA THR A 133 10.07 -5.66 -12.92
C THR A 133 9.88 -6.13 -11.49
N ASP A 134 10.98 -6.67 -10.94
CA ASP A 134 11.16 -6.74 -9.51
C ASP A 134 10.90 -5.33 -8.96
N LEU A 135 10.07 -5.24 -7.91
CA LEU A 135 10.10 -4.08 -7.03
C LEU A 135 11.56 -3.77 -6.65
N GLU A 136 11.91 -2.49 -6.52
CA GLU A 136 13.26 -2.10 -6.09
C GLU A 136 13.68 -2.98 -4.91
N PRO A 137 14.90 -3.56 -4.93
CA PRO A 137 15.34 -4.57 -3.95
C PRO A 137 15.19 -4.12 -2.49
N ASP A 138 15.06 -2.82 -2.27
CA ASP A 138 14.96 -2.17 -0.97
C ASP A 138 13.50 -1.88 -0.53
N THR A 139 12.48 -2.40 -1.21
CA THR A 139 11.06 -2.12 -0.87
C THR A 139 10.71 -2.49 0.57
N LEU A 140 11.18 -3.64 1.06
CA LEU A 140 10.95 -4.05 2.46
C LEU A 140 11.70 -3.16 3.45
N PHE A 141 12.90 -2.68 3.08
CA PHE A 141 13.62 -1.69 3.87
C PHE A 141 12.83 -0.38 3.98
N LEU A 142 12.18 0.06 2.90
CA LEU A 142 11.33 1.25 2.91
C LEU A 142 10.09 1.10 3.76
N VAL A 143 9.47 -0.07 3.73
CA VAL A 143 8.35 -0.38 4.63
C VAL A 143 8.82 -0.32 6.08
N LEU A 144 9.98 -0.90 6.40
CA LEU A 144 10.55 -0.82 7.74
C LEU A 144 10.79 0.64 8.19
N SER A 145 11.37 1.48 7.33
CA SER A 145 11.58 2.91 7.59
C SER A 145 10.27 3.66 7.82
N LEU A 146 9.23 3.40 7.00
CA LEU A 146 7.90 3.98 7.18
C LEU A 146 7.33 3.61 8.56
N LEU A 147 7.39 2.34 8.93
CA LEU A 147 6.84 1.83 10.17
C LEU A 147 7.56 2.43 11.39
N LEU A 148 8.89 2.47 11.37
CA LEU A 148 9.70 3.10 12.43
C LEU A 148 9.34 4.58 12.63
N ARG A 149 9.25 5.34 11.54
CA ARG A 149 8.93 6.77 11.59
C ARG A 149 7.48 7.03 11.97
N SER A 150 6.57 6.20 11.50
CA SER A 150 5.13 6.33 11.77
C SER A 150 4.78 5.97 13.21
N GLN A 151 5.57 5.15 13.89
CA GLN A 151 5.28 4.66 15.24
C GLN A 151 3.93 3.90 15.34
N CYS A 152 3.52 3.25 14.25
CA CYS A 152 2.24 2.54 14.15
C CYS A 152 2.34 1.05 14.55
N GLN A 153 3.39 0.65 15.29
CA GLN A 153 3.66 -0.76 15.63
C GLN A 153 2.57 -1.41 16.47
N SER A 154 1.85 -0.61 17.27
CA SER A 154 0.76 -1.05 18.14
C SER A 154 -0.62 -1.05 17.46
N THR A 155 -0.77 -0.37 16.33
CA THR A 155 -2.04 -0.22 15.60
C THR A 155 -2.08 -1.11 14.37
N LEU A 156 -0.93 -1.36 13.73
CA LEU A 156 -0.85 -2.09 12.48
C LEU A 156 -1.26 -3.56 12.67
N ARG A 157 -2.40 -3.93 12.07
CA ARG A 157 -3.01 -5.26 12.10
C ARG A 157 -2.81 -6.06 10.84
N GLU A 158 -2.69 -5.41 9.68
CA GLU A 158 -2.54 -6.09 8.40
C GLU A 158 -1.45 -5.49 7.53
N ILE A 159 -0.58 -6.35 7.00
CA ILE A 159 0.36 -5.98 5.94
C ILE A 159 0.17 -6.90 4.75
N GLY A 160 0.03 -6.31 3.56
CA GLY A 160 0.01 -7.02 2.29
C GLY A 160 1.16 -6.61 1.39
N PHE A 161 1.82 -7.60 0.83
CA PHE A 161 2.89 -7.49 -0.16
C PHE A 161 2.46 -8.18 -1.44
N ARG A 162 2.39 -7.44 -2.55
CA ARG A 162 2.15 -8.02 -3.86
C ARG A 162 3.41 -7.94 -4.68
N ASN A 163 3.88 -9.05 -5.28
CA ASN A 163 5.08 -9.12 -6.12
C ASN A 163 6.32 -8.42 -5.50
N VAL A 164 6.39 -8.34 -4.18
CA VAL A 164 7.53 -7.76 -3.45
C VAL A 164 8.54 -8.87 -3.24
N ARG A 165 9.79 -8.62 -3.63
CA ARG A 165 10.88 -9.53 -3.33
C ARG A 165 11.06 -9.66 -1.82
N LEU A 166 11.04 -10.89 -1.32
CA LEU A 166 11.34 -11.16 0.08
C LEU A 166 12.84 -10.99 0.33
N THR A 167 13.18 -10.27 1.38
CA THR A 167 14.55 -10.07 1.87
C THR A 167 14.57 -10.30 3.37
N ALA A 168 15.75 -10.30 3.99
CA ALA A 168 15.86 -10.45 5.45
C ALA A 168 15.03 -9.42 6.24
N HIS A 169 14.76 -8.24 5.66
CA HIS A 169 13.96 -7.18 6.28
C HIS A 169 12.51 -7.56 6.57
N ILE A 170 11.97 -8.62 5.95
CA ILE A 170 10.64 -9.10 6.31
C ILE A 170 10.57 -9.54 7.78
N ILE A 171 11.67 -10.09 8.30
CA ILE A 171 11.78 -10.49 9.70
C ILE A 171 11.80 -9.26 10.61
N ASP A 172 12.56 -8.23 10.22
CA ASP A 172 12.61 -6.96 10.94
C ASP A 172 11.21 -6.31 11.02
N VAL A 173 10.44 -6.35 9.92
CA VAL A 173 9.04 -5.85 9.88
C VAL A 173 8.15 -6.62 10.85
N LEU A 174 8.25 -7.94 10.89
CA LEU A 174 7.47 -8.79 11.80
C LEU A 174 7.83 -8.55 13.27
N GLN A 175 9.12 -8.41 13.59
CA GLN A 175 9.57 -8.10 14.94
C GLN A 175 9.16 -6.70 15.39
N LEU A 176 9.10 -5.76 14.45
CA LEU A 176 8.72 -4.39 14.73
C LEU A 176 7.22 -4.25 15.02
N CYS A 177 6.34 -5.09 14.45
CA CYS A 177 4.89 -4.95 14.54
C CYS A 177 4.24 -6.03 15.41
N PRO A 178 4.33 -5.95 16.75
CA PRO A 178 3.78 -6.95 17.65
C PRO A 178 2.25 -6.98 17.69
N ALA A 179 1.54 -6.05 17.05
CA ALA A 179 0.08 -6.08 16.91
C ALA A 179 -0.41 -6.67 15.58
N LEU A 180 0.52 -7.15 14.74
CA LEU A 180 0.21 -7.62 13.40
C LEU A 180 -0.56 -8.95 13.44
N ASP A 181 -1.83 -8.91 13.07
CA ASP A 181 -2.71 -10.08 13.05
C ASP A 181 -2.60 -10.87 11.73
N LYS A 182 -2.34 -10.16 10.62
CA LYS A 182 -2.36 -10.74 9.28
C LYS A 182 -1.22 -10.23 8.41
N ILE A 183 -0.56 -11.18 7.75
CA ILE A 183 0.38 -10.90 6.66
C ILE A 183 -0.05 -11.62 5.38
N GLN A 184 -0.06 -10.89 4.28
CA GLN A 184 -0.44 -11.41 2.97
C GLN A 184 0.68 -11.23 1.96
N PHE A 185 1.05 -12.30 1.27
CA PHE A 185 1.95 -12.30 0.13
C PHE A 185 1.18 -12.70 -1.12
N THR A 186 1.26 -11.90 -2.17
CA THR A 186 0.58 -12.16 -3.44
C THR A 186 1.59 -12.10 -4.57
N PHE A 187 1.95 -13.24 -5.14
CA PHE A 187 2.87 -13.31 -6.28
C PHE A 187 2.09 -13.60 -7.56
N GLN A 188 2.47 -12.97 -8.66
CA GLN A 188 1.94 -13.29 -9.98
C GLN A 188 2.49 -14.65 -10.44
N TYR A 189 3.80 -14.84 -10.28
CA TYR A 189 4.52 -16.08 -10.56
C TYR A 189 5.36 -16.47 -9.34
N TRP A 190 5.44 -17.77 -9.04
CA TRP A 190 6.34 -18.27 -8.01
C TRP A 190 7.68 -18.65 -8.64
N GLN A 191 8.73 -17.92 -8.28
CA GLN A 191 10.09 -18.20 -8.75
C GLN A 191 10.84 -19.03 -7.71
N LYS A 192 11.68 -19.97 -8.17
CA LYS A 192 12.39 -20.94 -7.31
C LYS A 192 13.29 -20.29 -6.25
N PHE A 193 13.81 -19.08 -6.51
CA PHE A 193 14.61 -18.39 -5.50
C PHE A 193 13.78 -17.95 -4.28
N LEU A 194 12.47 -17.75 -4.44
CA LEU A 194 11.56 -17.43 -3.33
C LEU A 194 11.41 -18.60 -2.34
N ASP A 195 11.72 -19.84 -2.74
CA ASP A 195 11.64 -21.00 -1.84
C ASP A 195 12.56 -20.83 -0.62
N ALA A 196 13.77 -20.31 -0.83
CA ALA A 196 14.74 -20.11 0.23
C ALA A 196 14.32 -18.99 1.18
N ASP A 197 13.90 -17.85 0.64
CA ASP A 197 13.49 -16.67 1.40
C ASP A 197 12.19 -16.91 2.16
N PHE A 198 11.18 -17.49 1.51
CA PHE A 198 9.92 -17.87 2.15
C PHE A 198 10.13 -19.00 3.16
N GLY A 199 11.01 -19.96 2.87
CA GLY A 199 11.38 -21.00 3.82
C GLY A 199 12.15 -20.47 5.04
N ALA A 200 12.91 -19.39 4.91
CA ALA A 200 13.52 -18.68 6.02
C ALA A 200 12.45 -17.94 6.86
N LEU A 201 11.55 -17.21 6.20
CA LEU A 201 10.40 -16.58 6.84
C LEU A 201 9.57 -17.58 7.67
N LEU A 202 9.20 -18.71 7.09
CA LEU A 202 8.42 -19.74 7.80
C LEU A 202 9.18 -20.35 8.98
N ARG A 203 10.51 -20.41 8.93
CA ARG A 203 11.34 -20.87 10.07
C ARG A 203 11.36 -19.84 11.18
N GLU A 204 11.50 -18.56 10.86
CA GLU A 204 11.44 -17.47 11.83
C GLU A 204 10.05 -17.28 12.43
N LEU A 205 8.98 -17.62 11.69
CA LEU A 205 7.62 -17.65 12.24
C LEU A 205 7.39 -18.82 13.20
N ARG A 206 8.22 -19.87 13.16
CA ARG A 206 8.25 -20.92 14.17
C ARG A 206 9.17 -20.46 15.31
N TRP A 207 8.73 -19.49 16.10
CA TRP A 207 9.40 -19.26 17.39
C TRP A 207 9.25 -20.54 18.22
N THR A 208 10.34 -21.01 18.79
CA THR A 208 10.26 -21.97 19.89
C THR A 208 10.37 -21.18 21.17
N ASN A 209 9.35 -21.24 22.02
CA ASN A 209 9.45 -20.78 23.40
C ASN A 209 10.61 -21.50 24.11
N ALA A 210 11.06 -20.96 25.25
CA ALA A 210 12.12 -21.56 26.06
C ALA A 210 11.86 -23.03 26.45
N ASP A 211 10.61 -23.48 26.40
CA ASP A 211 10.15 -24.85 26.66
C ASP A 211 10.05 -25.74 25.40
N ARG A 212 10.51 -25.26 24.24
CA ARG A 212 10.41 -25.89 22.90
C ARG A 212 8.98 -26.05 22.37
N SER A 213 7.99 -25.39 22.97
CA SER A 213 6.68 -25.26 22.32
C SER A 213 6.77 -24.34 21.10
N LEU A 214 6.05 -24.68 20.03
CA LEU A 214 5.90 -23.81 18.86
C LEU A 214 5.04 -22.60 19.28
N ALA A 215 5.65 -21.42 19.32
CA ALA A 215 4.98 -20.14 19.37
C ALA A 215 5.13 -19.47 18.01
N CYS A 216 4.07 -18.84 17.50
CA CYS A 216 4.28 -17.79 16.50
C CYS A 216 4.52 -16.47 17.22
N ALA A 217 4.97 -15.43 16.52
CA ALA A 217 4.90 -14.06 17.06
C ALA A 217 3.49 -13.89 17.65
N PRO A 218 3.34 -13.51 18.93
CA PRO A 218 2.17 -13.83 19.76
C PRO A 218 0.81 -13.27 19.30
N THR A 219 0.79 -12.50 18.22
CA THR A 219 -0.40 -11.90 17.60
C THR A 219 -0.63 -12.29 16.15
N LEU A 220 0.36 -12.87 15.44
CA LEU A 220 0.20 -13.19 14.02
C LEU A 220 -0.72 -14.42 13.85
N MET A 221 -1.98 -14.16 13.54
CA MET A 221 -3.01 -15.18 13.37
C MET A 221 -2.99 -15.81 11.97
N LEU A 222 -2.61 -15.03 10.95
CA LEU A 222 -2.80 -15.42 9.56
C LEU A 222 -1.62 -15.05 8.64
N VAL A 223 -1.04 -16.05 7.98
CA VAL A 223 -0.14 -15.88 6.84
C VAL A 223 -0.84 -16.39 5.59
N MET A 224 -1.09 -15.49 4.64
CA MET A 224 -1.75 -15.81 3.39
C MET A 224 -0.78 -15.72 2.23
N LEU A 225 -0.65 -16.79 1.47
CA LEU A 225 0.11 -16.82 0.23
C LEU A 225 -0.83 -17.05 -0.96
N ARG A 226 -0.87 -16.09 -1.88
CA ARG A 226 -1.61 -16.16 -3.14
C ARG A 226 -0.64 -16.18 -4.31
N ILE A 227 -0.82 -17.10 -5.25
CA ILE A 227 -0.02 -17.19 -6.47
C ILE A 227 -0.98 -17.12 -7.67
N GLY A 228 -0.82 -16.12 -8.54
CA GLY A 228 -1.82 -15.72 -9.54
C GLY A 228 -2.22 -16.82 -10.54
N TYR A 229 -1.27 -17.68 -10.95
CA TYR A 229 -1.53 -18.82 -11.84
C TYR A 229 -1.70 -20.16 -11.10
N SER A 230 -1.64 -20.16 -9.77
CA SER A 230 -1.96 -21.32 -8.94
C SER A 230 -3.45 -21.28 -8.58
N ARG A 231 -4.16 -22.40 -8.78
CA ARG A 231 -5.55 -22.55 -8.29
C ARG A 231 -5.65 -22.79 -6.79
N ILE A 232 -4.52 -22.89 -6.08
CA ILE A 232 -4.49 -23.22 -4.66
C ILE A 232 -3.95 -22.00 -3.91
N PRO A 233 -4.82 -21.17 -3.30
CA PRO A 233 -4.38 -20.24 -2.29
C PRO A 233 -3.86 -21.04 -1.09
N THR A 234 -2.63 -20.77 -0.67
CA THR A 234 -2.06 -21.42 0.52
C THR A 234 -2.30 -20.50 1.70
N ILE A 235 -3.13 -20.95 2.63
CA ILE A 235 -3.44 -20.23 3.87
C ILE A 235 -2.80 -21.01 5.03
N LEU A 236 -1.94 -20.34 5.78
CA LEU A 236 -1.41 -20.84 7.04
C LEU A 236 -2.06 -20.04 8.17
N SER A 237 -2.83 -20.73 9.00
CA SER A 237 -3.48 -20.16 10.19
C SER A 237 -2.77 -20.67 11.43
N PHE A 238 -2.54 -19.78 12.38
CA PHE A 238 -1.90 -20.09 13.66
C PHE A 238 -2.93 -19.81 14.75
N PHE A 239 -3.35 -20.86 15.46
CA PHE A 239 -4.31 -20.81 16.56
C PHE A 239 -3.60 -21.09 17.88
#